data_AF-A0A444WZW6-F1
#
_entry.id   AF-A0A444WZW6-F1
#
_cell.length_a   1.000
_cell.length_b   1.000
_cell.length_c   1.000
_cell.angle_alpha   90.00
_cell.angle_beta   90.00
_cell.angle_gamma   90.00
#
_symmetry.space_group_name_H-M   'P 1'
#
loop_
_entity.id
_entity.type
_entity.pdbx_description
1 polymer ?
#
loop_
_entity_poly.entity_id
_entity_poly.type
_entity_poly.pdbx_seq_one_letter_code
_entity_poly.pdbx_strand_id
1 'polypeptide(L)'
;MARVTRSRPGGPISPRQGLLRVREFTLAEIEHFVDPEDKSHPKYKEVAELEFLMFLREEQMSGQSAKRIRLGEALSKRIVNNETLGYFIGRVYLFLTRLGIDKDRLRFRQHLANEMAHYAADCWDAEIECSYGSIECVGIADRSAYDLHAHSDKSGVPLVAHEKFSESKEVEKLVITPGSGIQGESEE
;
A
#
# COMPACT_ATOMS: atom_id res chain seq x y z
N MET A 1 -11.57 -2.40 3.38
CA MET A 1 -12.46 -1.50 4.15
C MET A 1 -12.32 -0.10 3.58
N ALA A 2 -13.41 0.57 3.20
CA ALA A 2 -13.36 1.97 2.76
C ALA A 2 -13.86 2.88 3.89
N ARG A 3 -13.15 3.95 4.21
CA ARG A 3 -13.48 4.88 5.29
C ARG A 3 -13.35 6.32 4.82
N VAL A 4 -14.35 7.14 5.13
CA VAL A 4 -14.23 8.59 5.02
C VAL A 4 -13.82 9.12 6.40
N THR A 5 -12.68 9.81 6.47
CA THR A 5 -12.12 10.35 7.70
C THR A 5 -11.95 11.86 7.59
N ARG A 6 -12.06 12.55 8.74
CA ARG A 6 -11.74 13.98 8.86
C ARG A 6 -10.37 14.06 9.51
N SER A 7 -9.41 14.72 8.87
CA SER A 7 -8.05 14.83 9.44
C SER A 7 -8.08 15.66 10.73
N ARG A 8 -7.35 15.23 11.77
CA ARG A 8 -7.27 15.88 13.09
C ARG A 8 -6.15 16.95 13.11
N PRO A 9 -6.20 17.94 14.03
CA PRO A 9 -5.24 19.04 14.09
C PRO A 9 -3.84 18.56 14.52
N GLY A 10 -3.05 18.13 13.55
CA GLY A 10 -1.58 18.01 13.57
C GLY A 10 -1.00 18.58 12.28
N GLY A 11 -1.67 19.59 11.74
CA GLY A 11 -1.55 20.03 10.35
C GLY A 11 -0.32 20.90 10.03
N PRO A 12 -0.19 21.32 8.77
CA PRO A 12 0.97 22.05 8.27
C PRO A 12 1.27 23.32 9.07
N ILE A 13 2.57 23.54 9.36
CA ILE A 13 3.10 24.69 10.12
C ILE A 13 2.59 26.01 9.52
N SER A 14 2.48 26.09 8.19
CA SER A 14 2.00 27.26 7.46
C SER A 14 1.08 26.82 6.31
N PRO A 15 -0.26 26.87 6.49
CA PRO A 15 -1.23 26.66 5.41
C PRO A 15 -1.02 27.68 4.28
N ARG A 16 -0.93 27.21 3.03
CA ARG A 16 -0.67 28.01 1.82
C ARG A 16 -1.34 27.35 0.61
N GLN A 17 -1.38 28.01 -0.54
CA GLN A 17 -1.90 27.45 -1.80
C GLN A 17 -3.37 26.98 -1.71
N GLY A 18 -4.19 27.72 -0.96
CA GLY A 18 -5.62 27.47 -0.85
C GLY A 18 -5.94 26.07 -0.29
N LEU A 19 -6.68 25.28 -1.07
CA LEU A 19 -7.14 23.94 -0.68
C LEU A 19 -6.04 22.88 -0.65
N LEU A 20 -4.87 23.14 -1.26
CA LEU A 20 -3.80 22.15 -1.36
C LEU A 20 -3.11 21.86 -0.03
N ARG A 21 -3.05 22.85 0.87
CA ARG A 21 -2.35 22.70 2.16
C ARG A 21 -3.18 23.29 3.29
N VAL A 22 -4.16 22.51 3.74
CA VAL A 22 -5.09 22.85 4.82
C VAL A 22 -4.80 22.05 6.08
N ARG A 23 -5.26 22.53 7.23
CA ARG A 23 -5.14 21.81 8.52
C ARG A 23 -6.20 20.74 8.72
N GLU A 24 -7.27 20.82 7.96
CA GLU A 24 -8.42 19.95 8.06
C GLU A 24 -8.98 19.73 6.66
N PHE A 25 -9.16 18.47 6.29
CA PHE A 25 -9.71 18.06 5.02
C PHE A 25 -10.39 16.70 5.16
N THR A 26 -11.23 16.40 4.18
CA THR A 26 -11.89 15.09 4.10
C THR A 26 -11.01 14.15 3.31
N LEU A 27 -10.76 12.98 3.89
CA LEU A 27 -10.01 11.90 3.29
C LEU A 27 -10.94 10.72 3.00
N ALA A 28 -10.69 10.04 1.89
CA ALA A 28 -11.28 8.75 1.60
C ALA A 28 -10.15 7.74 1.48
N GLU A 29 -10.11 6.76 2.38
CA GLU A 29 -9.05 5.78 2.49
C GLU A 29 -9.62 4.38 2.30
N ILE A 30 -8.86 3.52 1.61
CA ILE A 30 -9.19 2.11 1.43
C ILE A 30 -8.03 1.28 1.97
N GLU A 31 -8.30 0.52 3.03
CA GLU A 31 -7.39 -0.52 3.53
C GLU A 31 -7.77 -1.85 2.87
N HIS A 32 -6.91 -2.35 1.99
CA HIS A 32 -7.09 -3.62 1.31
C HIS A 32 -6.10 -4.66 1.84
N PHE A 33 -6.62 -5.62 2.61
CA PHE A 33 -5.84 -6.73 3.15
C PHE A 33 -5.83 -7.88 2.14
N VAL A 34 -4.63 -8.38 1.85
CA VAL A 34 -4.38 -9.48 0.91
C VAL A 34 -3.35 -10.42 1.53
N ASP A 35 -3.36 -11.68 1.11
CA ASP A 35 -2.33 -12.63 1.50
C ASP A 35 -0.95 -12.16 1.01
N PRO A 36 0.09 -12.12 1.87
CA PRO A 36 1.43 -11.74 1.44
C PRO A 36 2.05 -12.71 0.42
N GLU A 37 1.65 -13.99 0.40
CA GLU A 37 2.13 -15.02 -0.53
C GLU A 37 1.36 -14.99 -1.87
N ASP A 38 0.11 -14.53 -1.86
CA ASP A 38 -0.71 -14.34 -3.07
C ASP A 38 -1.27 -12.91 -3.18
N LYS A 39 -0.49 -12.04 -3.86
CA LYS A 39 -0.91 -10.66 -4.19
C LYS A 39 -1.60 -10.54 -5.56
N SER A 40 -2.14 -11.63 -6.11
CA SER A 40 -2.98 -11.59 -7.32
C SER A 40 -4.27 -10.80 -7.09
N HIS A 41 -4.93 -10.34 -8.15
CA HIS A 41 -6.22 -9.67 -8.02
C HIS A 41 -7.20 -10.13 -9.09
N PRO A 42 -8.37 -10.70 -8.72
CA PRO A 42 -9.26 -11.39 -9.66
C PRO A 42 -9.80 -10.48 -10.78
N LYS A 43 -9.83 -9.17 -10.55
CA LYS A 43 -10.31 -8.15 -11.50
C LYS A 43 -9.19 -7.38 -12.19
N TYR A 44 -7.92 -7.76 -12.03
CA TYR A 44 -6.81 -7.04 -12.64
C TYR A 44 -6.96 -6.94 -14.17
N LYS A 45 -7.49 -7.99 -14.80
CA LYS A 45 -7.76 -8.03 -16.25
C LYS A 45 -8.68 -6.89 -16.74
N GLU A 46 -9.53 -6.33 -15.88
CA GLU A 46 -10.40 -5.20 -16.23
C GLU A 46 -9.62 -3.90 -16.49
N VAL A 47 -8.38 -3.80 -15.98
CA VAL A 47 -7.57 -2.57 -16.05
C VAL A 47 -6.25 -2.75 -16.79
N ALA A 48 -5.84 -3.98 -17.12
CA ALA A 48 -4.53 -4.28 -17.72
C ALA A 48 -4.28 -3.57 -19.05
N GLU A 49 -5.34 -3.24 -19.80
CA GLU A 49 -5.27 -2.54 -21.08
C GLU A 49 -5.15 -1.02 -20.96
N LEU A 50 -5.30 -0.46 -19.76
CA LEU A 50 -5.22 0.99 -19.56
C LEU A 50 -3.80 1.49 -19.81
N GLU A 51 -3.70 2.62 -20.51
CA GLU A 51 -2.45 3.30 -20.82
C GLU A 51 -2.52 4.75 -20.34
N PHE A 52 -1.53 5.16 -19.57
CA PHE A 52 -1.47 6.51 -18.98
C PHE A 52 -0.02 6.88 -18.65
N LEU A 53 0.19 8.15 -18.30
CA LEU A 53 1.51 8.66 -17.95
C LEU A 53 1.99 8.04 -16.63
N MET A 54 3.10 7.31 -16.70
CA MET A 54 3.82 6.79 -15.55
C MET A 54 5.18 7.47 -15.45
N PHE A 55 5.54 7.92 -14.25
CA PHE A 55 6.81 8.57 -13.95
C PHE A 55 7.62 7.68 -13.01
N LEU A 56 8.44 6.80 -13.60
CA LEU A 56 9.15 5.77 -12.85
C LEU A 56 10.35 6.35 -12.13
N ARG A 57 10.96 5.54 -11.25
CA ARG A 57 12.17 5.93 -10.51
C ARG A 57 13.31 6.32 -11.44
N GLU A 58 13.53 5.57 -12.51
CA GLU A 58 14.63 5.81 -13.44
C GLU A 58 14.47 7.13 -14.20
N GLU A 59 13.28 7.42 -14.71
CA GLU A 59 12.99 8.70 -15.37
C GLU A 59 13.16 9.88 -14.41
N GLN A 60 12.70 9.74 -13.16
CA GLN A 60 12.90 10.77 -12.13
C GLN A 60 14.37 11.07 -11.87
N MET A 61 15.18 10.03 -11.70
CA MET A 61 16.61 10.17 -11.39
C MET A 61 17.44 10.67 -12.58
N SER A 62 17.01 10.35 -13.81
CA SER A 62 17.68 10.79 -15.04
C SER A 62 17.17 12.13 -15.58
N GLY A 63 16.20 12.76 -14.91
CA GLY A 63 15.59 14.02 -15.35
C GLY A 63 14.74 13.89 -16.63
N GLN A 64 14.30 12.68 -16.97
CA GLN A 64 13.39 12.43 -18.09
C GLN A 64 11.94 12.75 -17.69
N SER A 65 11.07 12.85 -18.69
CA SER A 65 9.62 13.01 -18.46
C SER A 65 8.93 11.67 -18.21
N ALA A 66 7.74 11.74 -17.63
CA ALA A 66 6.81 10.61 -17.60
C ALA A 66 6.55 10.06 -19.01
N LYS A 67 6.31 8.74 -19.10
CA LYS A 67 6.04 8.04 -20.37
C LYS A 67 4.66 7.40 -20.31
N ARG A 68 3.97 7.31 -21.44
CA ARG A 68 2.77 6.47 -21.52
C ARG A 68 3.18 5.01 -21.51
N ILE A 69 2.66 4.27 -20.55
CA ILE A 69 2.92 2.84 -20.38
C ILE A 69 1.60 2.15 -20.15
N ARG A 70 1.41 1.01 -20.82
CA ARG A 70 0.25 0.15 -20.58
C ARG A 70 0.42 -0.57 -19.25
N LEU A 71 -0.61 -0.59 -18.42
CA LEU A 71 -0.54 -1.16 -17.08
C LEU A 71 -0.14 -2.65 -17.07
N GLY A 72 -0.60 -3.42 -18.06
CA GLY A 72 -0.17 -4.80 -18.27
C GLY A 72 1.33 -4.95 -18.57
N GLU A 73 1.91 -4.01 -19.31
CA GLU A 73 3.35 -3.96 -19.58
C GLU A 73 4.14 -3.59 -18.33
N ALA A 74 3.64 -2.63 -17.55
CA ALA A 74 4.27 -2.22 -16.30
C ALA A 74 4.33 -3.39 -15.30
N LEU A 75 3.29 -4.22 -15.23
CA LEU A 75 3.29 -5.41 -14.39
C LEU A 75 4.26 -6.50 -14.91
N SER A 76 4.23 -6.79 -16.23
CA SER A 76 5.10 -7.82 -16.80
C SER A 76 6.59 -7.50 -16.67
N LYS A 77 6.95 -6.22 -16.73
CA LYS A 77 8.31 -5.70 -16.49
C LYS A 77 8.65 -5.51 -15.01
N ARG A 78 7.76 -5.86 -14.07
CA ARG A 78 7.94 -5.65 -12.63
C ARG A 78 8.18 -4.18 -12.23
N ILE A 79 7.71 -3.24 -13.05
CA ILE A 79 7.66 -1.80 -12.72
C ILE A 79 6.60 -1.58 -11.63
N VAL A 80 5.44 -2.19 -11.80
CA VAL A 80 4.42 -2.34 -10.75
C VAL A 80 4.60 -3.71 -10.11
N ASN A 81 4.67 -3.76 -8.79
CA ASN A 81 5.10 -4.95 -8.07
C ASN A 81 4.16 -6.17 -8.21
N ASN A 82 2.84 -5.96 -8.14
CA ASN A 82 1.84 -7.03 -8.13
C ASN A 82 0.49 -6.59 -8.74
N GLU A 83 -0.38 -7.56 -9.03
CA GLU A 83 -1.69 -7.32 -9.65
C GLU A 83 -2.63 -6.49 -8.76
N THR A 84 -2.58 -6.69 -7.44
CA THR A 84 -3.40 -5.91 -6.50
C THR A 84 -3.07 -4.42 -6.60
N LEU A 85 -1.80 -4.06 -6.53
CA LEU A 85 -1.35 -2.68 -6.68
C LEU A 85 -1.72 -2.13 -8.07
N GLY A 86 -1.46 -2.90 -9.12
CA GLY A 86 -1.85 -2.53 -10.49
C GLY A 86 -3.34 -2.29 -10.63
N TYR A 87 -4.18 -3.15 -10.04
CA TYR A 87 -5.64 -3.01 -10.06
C TYR A 87 -6.06 -1.66 -9.46
N PHE A 88 -5.54 -1.31 -8.27
CA PHE A 88 -5.88 -0.04 -7.64
C PHE A 88 -5.37 1.18 -8.40
N ILE A 89 -4.16 1.13 -8.98
CA ILE A 89 -3.67 2.19 -9.89
C ILE A 89 -4.64 2.39 -11.05
N GLY A 90 -5.05 1.32 -11.73
CA GLY A 90 -6.00 1.39 -12.84
C GLY A 90 -7.38 1.92 -12.41
N ARG A 91 -7.88 1.51 -11.24
CA ARG A 91 -9.15 2.00 -10.70
C ARG A 91 -9.09 3.48 -10.31
N VAL A 92 -7.98 3.95 -9.76
CA VAL A 92 -7.75 5.37 -9.45
C VAL A 92 -7.73 6.19 -10.74
N TYR A 93 -7.03 5.71 -11.78
CA TYR A 93 -7.05 6.38 -13.10
C TYR A 93 -8.47 6.51 -13.64
N LEU A 94 -9.25 5.43 -13.66
CA LEU A 94 -10.64 5.45 -14.12
C LEU A 94 -11.52 6.37 -13.28
N PHE A 95 -11.31 6.41 -11.97
CA PHE A 95 -12.04 7.27 -11.06
C PHE A 95 -11.75 8.75 -11.32
N LEU A 96 -10.48 9.15 -11.35
CA LEU A 96 -10.08 10.54 -11.56
C LEU A 96 -10.50 11.06 -12.94
N THR A 97 -10.34 10.24 -13.99
CA THR A 97 -10.78 10.61 -15.34
C THR A 97 -12.30 10.73 -15.46
N ARG A 98 -13.05 9.87 -14.74
CA ARG A 98 -14.51 9.99 -14.65
C ARG A 98 -14.97 11.26 -13.92
N LEU A 99 -14.18 11.76 -12.97
CA LEU A 99 -14.42 13.05 -12.31
C LEU A 99 -14.11 14.26 -13.21
N GLY A 100 -13.54 14.05 -14.40
CA GLY A 100 -13.23 15.10 -15.36
C GLY A 100 -11.79 15.61 -15.30
N ILE A 101 -10.89 14.91 -14.59
CA ILE A 101 -9.46 15.22 -14.66
C ILE A 101 -8.91 14.91 -16.05
N ASP A 102 -8.19 15.88 -16.62
CA ASP A 102 -7.54 15.74 -17.91
C ASP A 102 -6.48 14.63 -17.87
N LYS A 103 -6.59 13.68 -18.80
CA LYS A 103 -5.72 12.51 -18.93
C LYS A 103 -4.28 12.89 -19.23
N ASP A 104 -4.06 14.02 -19.89
CA ASP A 104 -2.71 14.47 -20.28
C ASP A 104 -2.01 15.22 -19.13
N ARG A 105 -2.77 15.61 -18.12
CA ARG A 105 -2.30 16.27 -16.90
C ARG A 105 -2.34 15.36 -15.68
N LEU A 106 -2.70 14.09 -15.86
CA LEU A 106 -2.73 13.06 -14.84
C LEU A 106 -1.57 12.09 -15.07
N ARG A 107 -0.67 11.99 -14.10
CA ARG A 107 0.43 11.01 -14.12
C ARG A 107 0.48 10.21 -12.82
N PHE A 108 1.04 9.02 -12.90
CA PHE A 108 1.32 8.16 -11.74
C PHE A 108 2.81 8.15 -11.49
N ARG A 109 3.25 8.77 -10.39
CA ARG A 109 4.66 8.84 -10.00
C ARG A 109 4.99 7.74 -9.02
N GLN A 110 6.01 6.94 -9.34
CA GLN A 110 6.52 5.94 -8.41
C GLN A 110 7.40 6.62 -7.37
N HIS A 111 7.24 6.29 -6.08
CA HIS A 111 8.11 6.82 -5.04
C HIS A 111 9.56 6.37 -5.26
N LEU A 112 10.52 7.27 -5.01
CA LEU A 112 11.93 6.90 -5.01
C LEU A 112 12.27 6.04 -3.79
N ALA A 113 13.36 5.26 -3.86
CA ALA A 113 13.75 4.36 -2.78
C ALA A 113 14.01 5.07 -1.43
N ASN A 114 14.44 6.33 -1.47
CA ASN A 114 14.66 7.19 -0.29
C ASN A 114 13.38 7.89 0.22
N GLU A 115 12.30 7.87 -0.54
CA GLU A 115 10.99 8.42 -0.15
C GLU A 115 10.07 7.35 0.45
N MET A 116 10.33 6.08 0.12
CA MET A 116 9.57 4.95 0.63
C MET A 116 9.72 4.85 2.15
N ALA A 117 8.58 4.67 2.84
CA ALA A 117 8.62 4.22 4.21
C ALA A 117 9.35 2.87 4.29
N HIS A 118 10.14 2.65 5.34
CA HIS A 118 10.98 1.45 5.54
C HIS A 118 10.22 0.11 5.47
N TYR A 119 8.89 0.13 5.49
CA TYR A 119 7.99 -1.03 5.41
C TYR A 119 7.21 -1.13 4.09
N ALA A 120 7.27 -0.12 3.23
CA ALA A 120 6.53 -0.12 1.97
C ALA A 120 7.27 -0.98 0.93
N ALA A 121 6.54 -1.84 0.21
CA ALA A 121 7.13 -2.66 -0.86
C ALA A 121 7.18 -1.90 -2.20
N ASP A 122 6.14 -1.12 -2.48
CA ASP A 122 6.05 -0.21 -3.63
C ASP A 122 4.98 0.85 -3.33
N CYS A 123 5.16 2.07 -3.85
CA CYS A 123 4.26 3.19 -3.60
C CYS A 123 4.16 4.10 -4.81
N TRP A 124 2.95 4.53 -5.12
CA TRP A 124 2.61 5.32 -6.30
C TRP A 124 1.68 6.46 -5.93
N ASP A 125 1.96 7.64 -6.48
CA ASP A 125 1.12 8.82 -6.34
C ASP A 125 0.43 9.14 -7.66
N ALA A 126 -0.88 9.31 -7.64
CA ALA A 126 -1.59 9.97 -8.73
C ALA A 126 -1.43 11.49 -8.57
N GLU A 127 -0.68 12.09 -9.49
CA GLU A 127 -0.41 13.53 -9.51
C GLU A 127 -1.19 14.23 -10.61
N ILE A 128 -1.74 15.39 -10.27
CA ILE A 128 -2.48 16.25 -11.19
C ILE A 128 -1.67 17.52 -11.42
N GLU A 129 -1.36 17.83 -12.68
CA GLU A 129 -0.74 19.08 -13.05
C GLU A 129 -1.75 20.23 -12.96
N CYS A 130 -1.45 21.22 -12.12
CA CYS A 130 -2.24 22.43 -11.94
C CYS A 130 -1.36 23.69 -12.08
N SER A 131 -1.93 24.88 -11.83
CA SER A 131 -1.17 26.15 -11.87
C SER A 131 -0.01 26.23 -10.87
N TYR A 132 0.04 25.32 -9.88
CA TYR A 132 1.11 25.21 -8.88
C TYR A 132 2.11 24.09 -9.19
N GLY A 133 2.04 23.48 -10.37
CA GLY A 133 2.82 22.29 -10.75
C GLY A 133 2.05 20.99 -10.53
N SER A 134 2.77 19.87 -10.59
CA SER A 134 2.23 18.53 -10.29
C SER A 134 2.04 18.36 -8.79
N ILE A 135 0.81 18.06 -8.38
CA ILE A 135 0.44 17.89 -6.97
C ILE A 135 -0.16 16.50 -6.79
N GLU A 136 0.26 15.80 -5.73
CA GLU A 136 -0.33 14.53 -5.30
C GLU A 136 -1.82 14.72 -4.96
N CYS A 137 -2.67 13.86 -5.52
CA CYS A 137 -4.10 13.80 -5.20
C CYS A 137 -4.50 12.47 -4.56
N VAL A 138 -3.82 11.36 -4.89
CA VAL A 138 -4.11 10.03 -4.32
C VAL A 138 -2.80 9.26 -4.15
N GLY A 139 -2.48 8.87 -2.92
CA GLY A 139 -1.41 7.92 -2.62
C GLY A 139 -1.89 6.47 -2.66
N ILE A 140 -1.09 5.58 -3.23
CA ILE A 140 -1.38 4.15 -3.40
C ILE A 140 -0.15 3.37 -2.91
N ALA A 141 -0.24 2.80 -1.70
CA ALA A 141 0.89 2.20 -1.02
C ALA A 141 0.66 0.72 -0.68
N ASP A 142 1.66 -0.12 -0.94
CA ASP A 142 1.75 -1.48 -0.39
C ASP A 142 2.55 -1.44 0.93
N ARG A 143 1.84 -1.39 2.07
CA ARG A 143 2.43 -1.21 3.41
C ARG A 143 2.77 -2.52 4.13
N SER A 144 2.60 -3.66 3.45
CA SER A 144 2.75 -4.99 4.07
C SER A 144 1.91 -5.10 5.37
N ALA A 145 2.40 -5.79 6.39
CA ALA A 145 1.70 -5.98 7.67
C ALA A 145 2.18 -5.04 8.80
N TYR A 146 2.89 -3.96 8.49
CA TYR A 146 3.53 -3.10 9.50
C TYR A 146 2.55 -2.55 10.53
N ASP A 147 1.44 -1.99 10.07
CA ASP A 147 0.43 -1.38 10.95
C ASP A 147 -0.23 -2.42 11.87
N LEU A 148 -0.51 -3.61 11.34
CA LEU A 148 -1.09 -4.71 12.11
C LEU A 148 -0.13 -5.21 13.19
N HIS A 149 1.17 -5.38 12.86
CA HIS A 149 2.18 -5.77 13.84
C HIS A 149 2.34 -4.72 14.93
N ALA A 150 2.52 -3.45 14.57
CA ALA A 150 2.69 -2.37 15.54
C ALA A 150 1.49 -2.25 16.50
N HIS A 151 0.26 -2.40 15.99
CA HIS A 151 -0.94 -2.39 16.82
C HIS A 151 -1.09 -3.66 17.67
N SER A 152 -0.77 -4.84 17.12
CA SER A 152 -0.79 -6.11 17.84
C SER A 152 0.20 -6.09 19.01
N ASP A 153 1.44 -5.66 18.79
CA ASP A 153 2.48 -5.56 19.82
C ASP A 153 2.09 -4.60 20.94
N LYS A 154 1.46 -3.47 20.59
CA LYS A 154 1.08 -2.46 21.58
C LYS A 154 -0.17 -2.83 22.37
N SER A 155 -1.13 -3.50 21.74
CA SER A 155 -2.42 -3.84 22.35
C SER A 155 -2.41 -5.20 23.06
N GLY A 156 -1.47 -6.08 22.71
CA GLY A 156 -1.46 -7.48 23.15
C GLY A 156 -2.55 -8.33 22.48
N VAL A 157 -3.29 -7.80 21.51
CA VAL A 157 -4.35 -8.50 20.80
C VAL A 157 -3.83 -8.95 19.44
N PRO A 158 -3.88 -10.25 19.11
CA PRO A 158 -3.41 -10.74 17.82
C PRO A 158 -4.31 -10.25 16.67
N LEU A 159 -3.73 -9.50 15.73
CA LEU A 159 -4.39 -9.01 14.52
C LEU A 159 -3.96 -9.85 13.30
N VAL A 160 -4.40 -11.10 13.25
CA VAL A 160 -3.99 -12.08 12.23
C VAL A 160 -5.21 -12.69 11.51
N ALA A 161 -4.99 -13.15 10.29
CA ALA A 161 -5.91 -14.01 9.57
C ALA A 161 -5.41 -15.46 9.63
N HIS A 162 -6.34 -16.42 9.59
CA HIS A 162 -6.02 -17.84 9.54
C HIS A 162 -6.61 -18.44 8.26
N GLU A 163 -5.76 -19.13 7.50
CA GLU A 163 -6.17 -19.97 6.39
C GLU A 163 -5.97 -21.44 6.76
N LYS A 164 -6.90 -22.29 6.33
CA LYS A 164 -6.73 -23.74 6.47
C LYS A 164 -5.81 -24.24 5.36
N PHE A 165 -4.79 -25.00 5.74
CA PHE A 165 -4.00 -25.73 4.77
C PHE A 165 -4.88 -26.70 3.97
N SER A 166 -4.54 -26.87 2.68
CA SER A 166 -5.18 -27.86 1.80
C SER A 166 -4.97 -29.29 2.31
N GLU A 167 -3.80 -29.56 2.88
CA GLU A 167 -3.44 -30.82 3.52
C GLU A 167 -2.85 -30.56 4.90
N SER A 168 -3.13 -31.42 5.87
CA SER A 168 -2.56 -31.30 7.22
C SER A 168 -1.05 -31.48 7.19
N LYS A 169 -0.30 -30.47 7.64
CA LYS A 169 1.15 -30.57 7.81
C LYS A 169 1.47 -31.10 9.21
N GLU A 170 2.04 -32.30 9.28
CA GLU A 170 2.67 -32.80 10.50
C GLU A 170 4.04 -32.14 10.67
N VAL A 171 4.35 -31.65 11.87
CA VAL A 171 5.63 -31.00 12.17
C VAL A 171 6.17 -31.62 13.45
N GLU A 172 7.32 -32.29 13.35
CA GLU A 172 8.03 -32.77 14.54
C GLU A 172 8.60 -31.59 15.32
N LYS A 173 8.21 -31.48 16.60
CA LYS A 173 8.70 -30.43 17.49
C LYS A 173 9.38 -31.08 18.68
N LEU A 174 10.70 -30.88 18.80
CA LEU A 174 11.43 -31.24 20.01
C LEU A 174 11.01 -30.31 21.15
N VAL A 175 10.19 -30.83 22.07
CA VAL A 175 9.80 -30.11 23.28
C VAL A 175 10.67 -30.63 24.43
N ILE A 176 11.64 -29.82 24.86
CA ILE A 176 12.39 -30.09 26.09
C ILE A 176 11.61 -29.48 27.24
N THR A 177 10.96 -30.32 28.04
CA THR A 177 10.30 -29.89 29.28
C THR A 177 11.30 -30.03 30.43
N PRO A 178 11.73 -28.93 31.08
CA PRO A 178 12.54 -29.03 32.29
C PRO A 178 11.68 -29.67 33.39
N GLY A 179 12.16 -30.77 33.98
CA GLY A 179 11.45 -31.45 35.06
C GLY A 179 11.41 -30.59 36.33
N SER A 180 10.23 -30.13 36.72
CA SER A 180 9.96 -29.63 38.06
C SER A 180 9.68 -30.82 38.99
N GLY A 181 10.65 -31.21 39.81
CA GLY A 181 10.43 -32.23 40.85
C GLY A 181 11.66 -32.75 41.57
N ILE A 182 12.01 -32.13 42.71
CA ILE A 182 12.44 -32.85 43.92
C ILE A 182 11.73 -32.20 45.11
N GLN A 183 10.58 -32.75 45.47
CA GLN A 183 10.00 -32.66 46.80
C GLN A 183 9.64 -34.10 47.19
N GLY A 184 10.59 -34.78 47.79
CA GLY A 184 10.30 -35.93 48.64
C GLY A 184 10.22 -35.40 50.06
N GLU A 185 9.01 -35.13 50.55
CA GLU A 185 8.74 -35.20 51.98
C GLU A 185 8.11 -36.56 52.25
N SER A 186 8.75 -37.28 53.16
CA SER A 186 8.38 -38.60 53.64
C SER A 186 7.64 -38.49 54.97
N GLU A 187 6.70 -39.43 55.14
CA GLU A 187 6.17 -40.03 56.37
C GLU A 187 4.89 -39.49 57.03
N GLU A 188 4.03 -40.49 57.27
CA GLU A 188 2.79 -40.68 58.08
C GLU A 188 1.55 -39.80 57.88
#